data_AF-A0A5C8IAQ1-F1
#
_entry.id   AF-A0A5C8IAQ1-F1
#
_cell.length_a   1.000
_cell.length_b   1.000
_cell.length_c   1.000
_cell.angle_alpha   90.00
_cell.angle_beta   90.00
_cell.angle_gamma   90.00
#
_symmetry.space_group_name_H-M   'P 1'
#
loop_
_entity.id
_entity.type
_entity.pdbx_description
1 polymer ?
#
loop_
_entity_poly.entity_id
_entity_poly.type
_entity_poly.pdbx_seq_one_letter_code
_entity_poly.pdbx_strand_id
1 'polypeptide(L)' 'MDAGGAAEAEPRLLPIEVRRGDPTPEELAAVLAVVTETYEREAAATVIEEDEVAVSAWSISARALREPLRRDVGWGRFRG' A
#
# COMPACT_ATOMS: atom_id res chain seq x y z
N MET A 1 6.70 -31.21 9.71
CA MET A 1 6.16 -30.07 8.95
C MET A 1 6.63 -28.84 9.68
N ASP A 2 7.48 -28.07 9.02
CA ASP A 2 8.26 -26.98 9.58
C ASP A 2 7.36 -25.89 10.20
N ALA A 3 7.82 -25.37 11.35
CA ALA A 3 7.24 -24.23 12.01
C ALA A 3 7.42 -23.00 11.10
N GLY A 4 6.31 -22.33 10.78
CA GLY A 4 6.32 -21.05 10.10
C GLY A 4 6.94 -19.99 11.01
N GLY A 5 8.27 -19.93 11.05
CA GLY A 5 8.97 -18.75 11.54
C GLY A 5 8.61 -17.61 10.61
N ALA A 6 7.88 -16.62 11.11
CA ALA A 6 7.84 -15.31 10.49
C ALA A 6 9.31 -14.88 10.35
N ALA A 7 9.83 -14.97 9.13
CA ALA A 7 11.18 -14.50 8.85
C ALA A 7 11.20 -13.05 9.32
N GLU A 8 12.01 -12.75 10.33
CA GLU A 8 12.27 -11.38 10.73
C GLU A 8 12.68 -10.65 9.45
N ALA A 9 11.78 -9.81 8.93
CA ALA A 9 12.01 -9.15 7.68
C ALA A 9 13.19 -8.22 7.91
N GLU A 10 14.35 -8.59 7.38
CA GLU A 10 15.55 -7.77 7.48
C GLU A 10 15.19 -6.33 7.08
N PRO A 11 15.54 -5.33 7.91
CA PRO A 11 15.12 -3.96 7.67
C PRO A 11 15.66 -3.52 6.31
N ARG A 12 14.75 -3.26 5.37
CA ARG A 12 15.12 -2.68 4.08
C ARG A 12 15.63 -1.26 4.34
N LEU A 13 16.94 -1.10 4.32
CA LEU A 13 17.58 0.21 4.43
C LEU A 13 17.29 1.02 3.17
N LEU A 14 16.67 2.18 3.33
CA LEU A 14 16.45 3.15 2.25
C LEU A 14 17.65 4.11 2.20
N PRO A 15 18.49 4.09 1.15
CA PRO A 15 19.62 5.00 1.06
C PRO A 15 19.15 6.44 0.79
N ILE A 16 19.68 7.40 1.54
CA ILE A 16 19.49 8.84 1.31
C ILE A 16 20.81 9.43 0.82
N GLU A 17 20.75 10.19 -0.27
CA GLU A 17 21.92 10.80 -0.90
C GLU A 17 21.77 12.33 -0.99
N VAL A 18 22.75 13.06 -0.45
CA VAL A 18 22.82 14.52 -0.56
C VAL A 18 23.41 14.90 -1.91
N ARG A 19 22.58 15.46 -2.81
CA ARG A 19 23.01 15.88 -4.16
C ARG A 19 23.79 17.20 -4.17
N ARG A 20 23.55 18.08 -3.19
CA ARG A 20 24.16 19.42 -3.10
C ARG A 20 24.16 19.94 -1.67
N GLY A 21 25.17 20.74 -1.32
CA GLY A 21 25.35 21.31 0.01
C GLY A 21 26.24 20.44 0.89
N ASP A 22 26.48 20.89 2.11
CA ASP A 22 27.23 20.18 3.14
C ASP A 22 26.46 20.33 4.47
N PRO A 23 25.34 19.58 4.64
CA PRO A 23 24.51 19.72 5.83
C PRO A 23 25.28 19.24 7.05
N THR A 24 25.05 19.90 8.18
CA THR A 24 25.65 19.41 9.43
C THR A 24 25.02 18.06 9.83
N PRO A 25 25.72 17.26 10.66
CA PRO A 25 25.15 16.03 11.20
C PRO A 25 23.81 16.24 11.89
N GLU A 26 23.64 17.36 12.60
CA GLU A 26 22.41 17.73 13.30
C GLU A 26 21.27 18.04 12.34
N GLU A 27 21.54 18.73 11.24
CA GLU A 27 20.55 19.02 10.20
C GLU A 27 20.09 17.73 9.51
N LEU A 28 21.03 16.83 9.19
CA LEU A 28 20.70 15.53 8.60
C LEU A 28 19.86 14.68 9.57
N ALA A 29 20.22 14.68 10.86
CA ALA A 29 19.45 13.99 11.90
C ALA A 29 18.03 14.54 12.04
N ALA A 30 17.86 15.86 11.97
CA ALA A 30 16.54 16.50 12.02
C ALA A 30 15.65 16.06 10.85
N VAL A 31 16.19 16.01 9.63
CA VAL A 31 15.44 15.53 8.45
C VAL A 31 15.07 14.05 8.60
N LEU A 32 16.03 13.21 9.00
CA LEU A 32 15.79 11.79 9.23
C LEU A 32 14.69 11.55 10.26
N ALA A 33 14.71 12.29 11.37
CA ALA A 33 13.69 12.17 12.42
C ALA A 33 12.28 12.43 11.89
N VAL A 34 12.10 13.50 11.10
CA VAL A 34 10.79 13.87 10.53
C VAL A 34 10.30 12.84 9.51
N VAL A 35 11.19 12.35 8.65
CA VAL A 35 10.85 11.36 7.62
C VAL A 35 10.47 10.03 8.28
N THR A 36 11.27 9.56 9.23
CA THR A 36 10.98 8.33 9.99
C THR A 36 9.64 8.44 10.72
N GLU A 37 9.40 9.53 11.43
CA GLU A 37 8.13 9.76 12.16
C GLU A 37 6.92 9.74 11.22
N THR A 38 7.06 10.31 10.02
CA THR A 38 6.00 10.28 9.00
C THR A 38 5.75 8.85 8.52
N TYR A 39 6.80 8.09 8.21
CA TYR A 39 6.66 6.68 7.80
C TYR A 39 6.06 5.81 8.90
N GLU A 40 6.47 6.00 10.14
CA GLU A 40 5.92 5.28 11.29
C GLU A 40 4.43 5.59 11.49
N ARG A 41 4.03 6.85 11.35
CA ARG A 41 2.62 7.26 11.42
C ARG A 41 1.80 6.61 10.32
N GLU A 42 2.28 6.64 9.08
CA GLU A 42 1.59 6.01 7.95
C GLU A 42 1.52 4.50 8.11
N ALA A 43 2.60 3.85 8.55
CA ALA A 43 2.62 2.41 8.82
C ALA A 43 1.60 2.03 9.90
N ALA A 44 1.53 2.80 10.98
CA ALA A 44 0.54 2.60 12.06
C ALA A 44 -0.91 2.76 11.57
N ALA A 45 -1.17 3.67 10.62
CA ALA A 45 -2.48 3.85 10.00
C ALA A 45 -2.82 2.80 8.93
N THR A 46 -1.80 2.14 8.35
CA THR A 46 -1.94 1.22 7.21
C THR A 46 -2.04 -0.26 7.61
N VAL A 47 -2.01 -0.58 8.90
CA VAL A 47 -2.25 -1.96 9.37
C VAL A 47 -3.73 -2.31 9.15
N ILE A 48 -4.05 -2.79 7.96
CA ILE A 48 -5.20 -3.68 7.76
C ILE A 48 -4.76 -5.00 8.37
N GLU A 49 -5.45 -5.45 9.43
CA GLU A 49 -5.22 -6.78 9.99
C GLU A 49 -5.32 -7.81 8.86
N GLU A 50 -4.39 -8.76 8.79
CA GLU A 50 -4.33 -9.74 7.69
C GLU A 50 -5.63 -10.57 7.56
N ASP A 51 -6.43 -10.66 8.64
CA ASP A 51 -7.76 -11.26 8.67
C ASP A 51 -8.88 -10.35 8.13
N GLU A 52 -8.60 -9.07 7.86
CA GLU A 52 -9.51 -8.08 7.26
C GLU A 52 -9.17 -7.77 5.80
N VAL A 53 -8.51 -8.67 5.07
CA VAL A 53 -8.46 -8.58 3.61
C VAL A 53 -9.85 -8.94 3.05
N ALA A 54 -10.83 -8.09 3.31
CA ALA A 54 -12.15 -8.16 2.72
C ALA A 54 -11.96 -8.08 1.20
N VAL A 55 -12.42 -9.11 0.49
CA VAL A 55 -12.37 -9.15 -0.97
C VAL A 55 -13.03 -7.88 -1.49
N SER A 56 -12.27 -7.01 -2.15
CA SER A 56 -12.78 -5.71 -2.57
C SER A 56 -14.01 -5.88 -3.46
N ALA A 57 -14.98 -4.96 -3.34
CA ALA A 57 -16.16 -4.96 -4.21
C ALA A 57 -15.78 -4.95 -5.70
N TRP A 58 -14.62 -4.40 -6.05
CA TRP A 58 -14.04 -4.47 -7.38
C TRP A 58 -13.57 -5.88 -7.78
N SER A 59 -12.89 -6.61 -6.88
CA SER A 59 -12.51 -8.02 -7.10
C SER A 59 -13.74 -8.93 -7.24
N ILE A 60 -14.80 -8.67 -6.46
CA ILE A 60 -16.08 -9.38 -6.55
C ILE A 60 -16.77 -9.09 -7.89
N SER A 61 -16.92 -7.82 -8.25
CA SER A 61 -17.60 -7.41 -9.50
C SER A 61 -16.81 -7.79 -10.76
N ALA A 62 -15.48 -7.77 -10.73
CA ALA A 62 -14.65 -8.24 -11.85
C ALA A 62 -14.87 -9.72 -12.18
N ARG A 63 -15.16 -10.58 -11.19
CA ARG A 63 -15.57 -11.97 -11.45
C ARG A 63 -16.95 -12.08 -12.08
N ALA A 64 -17.89 -11.21 -11.69
CA ALA A 64 -19.23 -11.16 -12.30
C ALA A 64 -19.20 -10.68 -13.77
N LEU A 65 -18.14 -9.97 -14.19
CA LEU A 65 -17.90 -9.56 -15.58
C LEU A 65 -17.23 -10.63 -16.44
N ARG A 66 -16.97 -11.84 -15.92
CA ARG A 66 -16.46 -12.95 -16.75
C ARG A 66 -17.50 -13.46 -17.74
N GLU A 67 -18.78 -13.29 -17.44
CA GLU A 67 -19.80 -13.45 -18.46
C GLU A 67 -19.76 -12.23 -19.38
N PRO A 68 -19.64 -12.40 -20.70
CA PRO A 68 -19.73 -11.29 -21.64
C PRO A 68 -21.00 -10.48 -21.34
N LEU A 69 -20.84 -9.17 -21.12
CA LEU A 69 -21.97 -8.29 -20.88
C LEU A 69 -22.98 -8.45 -22.02
N ARG A 70 -24.22 -8.84 -21.70
CA ARG A 70 -25.28 -9.05 -22.68
C ARG A 70 -25.62 -7.75 -23.40
N ARG A 71 -25.00 -7.55 -24.57
CA ARG A 71 -25.20 -6.38 -25.45
C ARG A 71 -26.53 -6.40 -26.19
N ASP A 72 -27.20 -7.54 -26.17
CA ASP A 72 -28.50 -7.78 -26.79
C ASP A 72 -29.68 -7.38 -25.89
N VAL A 73 -29.42 -7.19 -24.60
CA VAL A 73 -30.34 -6.50 -23.69
C VAL A 73 -29.96 -5.03 -23.70
N GLY A 74 -30.72 -4.21 -24.45
CA GLY A 74 -30.52 -2.77 -24.47
C GLY A 74 -30.45 -2.22 -23.04
N TRP A 75 -29.50 -1.33 -22.77
CA TRP A 75 -29.34 -0.71 -21.45
C TRP A 75 -30.62 0.08 -21.15
N GLY A 76 -31.53 -0.52 -20.38
CA GLY A 76 -32.76 0.14 -19.98
C GLY A 76 -32.48 1.41 -19.17
N ARG A 77 -33.38 2.40 -19.30
CA ARG A 77 -33.61 3.64 -18.55
C ARG A 77 -32.44 4.54 -18.09
N PHE A 78 -31.17 4.18 -18.24
CA PHE A 78 -30.07 5.13 -18.10
C PHE A 78 -29.96 5.97 -19.38
N ARG A 79 -30.85 6.97 -19.47
CA ARG A 79 -30.62 8.15 -20.29
C ARG A 79 -29.85 9.15 -19.41
N GLY A 80 -28.55 9.26 -19.65
CA GLY A 80 -27.88 10.56 -19.51
C GLY A 80 -28.32 11.48 -20.65
#